data_AF-U5S225-F1
#
_entry.id   AF-U5S225-F1
#
_cell.length_a   1.000
_cell.length_b   1.000
_cell.length_c   1.000
_cell.angle_alpha   90.00
_cell.angle_beta   90.00
_cell.angle_gamma   90.00
#
_symmetry.space_group_name_H-M   'P 1'
#
loop_
_entity.id
_entity.type
_entity.pdbx_description
1 polymer ?
#
loop_
_entity_poly.entity_id
_entity_poly.type
_entity_poly.pdbx_seq_one_letter_code
_entity_poly.pdbx_strand_id
1 'polypeptide(L)'
;MDEPTIKIDWSLVRRLDQWRYAPHSRGGKFYKWTSEETVRRCDGYITKHYPDWKGNRQYLDDGQRQGTLRDWALQAGAASPFYYLLSQPFWYLGPQNTAKTPEKWGVPKWQGTPEENLQMLRAALRFFGANDVGFVELNEKTKKLVFNEEEEKKRWVFGGSEPKETATERLIPDDAQGF
;
A
#
# COMPACT_ATOMS: atom_id res chain seq x y z
N MET A 1 4.12 16.38 17.40
CA MET A 1 2.82 17.05 17.15
C MET A 1 1.79 16.06 17.63
N ASP A 2 1.29 16.29 18.83
CA ASP A 2 0.73 15.18 19.62
C ASP A 2 -0.80 15.10 19.45
N GLU A 3 -1.37 16.14 18.83
CA GLU A 3 -2.78 16.22 18.49
C GLU A 3 -2.99 16.43 16.98
N PRO A 4 -3.81 15.59 16.32
CA PRO A 4 -4.14 15.76 14.91
C PRO A 4 -4.89 17.09 14.67
N THR A 5 -4.65 17.72 13.53
CA THR A 5 -5.31 18.99 13.14
C THR A 5 -6.83 18.86 13.02
N ILE A 6 -7.33 17.64 12.84
CA ILE A 6 -8.75 17.29 12.90
C ILE A 6 -8.96 16.45 14.17
N LYS A 7 -9.97 16.80 14.97
CA LYS A 7 -10.33 16.02 16.17
C LYS A 7 -10.77 14.61 15.75
N ILE A 8 -10.03 13.60 16.22
CA ILE A 8 -10.36 12.19 16.01
C ILE A 8 -10.92 11.64 17.33
N ASP A 9 -12.12 11.07 17.27
CA ASP A 9 -12.65 10.28 18.38
C ASP A 9 -12.01 8.88 18.38
N TRP A 10 -10.89 8.77 19.12
CA TRP A 10 -10.11 7.54 19.23
C TRP A 10 -10.85 6.38 19.90
N SER A 11 -12.02 6.61 20.53
CA SER A 11 -12.85 5.54 21.09
C SER A 11 -13.57 4.73 20.00
N LEU A 12 -13.83 5.36 18.85
CA LEU A 12 -14.48 4.73 17.68
C LEU A 12 -13.47 4.11 16.72
N VAL A 13 -12.20 4.51 16.81
CA VAL A 13 -11.13 3.98 15.95
C VAL A 13 -10.74 2.59 16.42
N ARG A 14 -10.82 1.64 15.48
CA ARG A 14 -10.36 0.26 15.62
C ARG A 14 -9.53 -0.14 14.41
N ARG A 15 -8.64 -1.12 14.59
CA ARG A 15 -7.90 -1.72 13.48
C ARG A 15 -8.90 -2.34 12.50
N LEU A 16 -8.65 -2.14 11.21
CA LEU A 16 -9.51 -2.64 10.14
C LEU A 16 -8.89 -3.91 9.53
N ASP A 17 -9.73 -4.84 9.09
CA ASP A 17 -9.26 -5.93 8.23
C ASP A 17 -9.20 -5.40 6.79
N GLN A 18 -8.00 -5.35 6.20
CA GLN A 18 -7.78 -4.79 4.86
C GLN A 18 -8.66 -5.48 3.82
N TRP A 19 -8.82 -6.81 3.88
CA TRP A 19 -9.65 -7.56 2.93
C TRP A 19 -11.13 -7.14 2.90
N ARG A 20 -11.64 -6.43 3.92
CA ARG A 20 -12.99 -5.84 3.89
C ARG A 20 -13.07 -4.56 3.05
N TYR A 21 -11.93 -3.93 2.76
CA TYR A 21 -11.81 -2.62 2.12
C TYR A 21 -10.83 -2.59 0.94
N ALA A 22 -10.15 -3.71 0.64
CA ALA A 22 -9.16 -3.85 -0.43
C ALA A 22 -9.76 -3.48 -1.80
N PRO A 23 -8.95 -2.89 -2.71
CA PRO A 23 -9.47 -2.18 -3.86
C PRO A 23 -10.21 -3.06 -4.88
N HIS A 24 -11.46 -2.68 -5.14
CA HIS A 24 -12.24 -2.64 -6.38
C HIS A 24 -11.63 -3.24 -7.67
N SER A 25 -11.21 -4.50 -7.68
CA SER A 25 -10.93 -5.23 -8.91
C SER A 25 -12.20 -5.94 -9.37
N ARG A 26 -12.65 -5.68 -10.61
CA ARG A 26 -13.76 -6.39 -11.24
C ARG A 26 -13.45 -7.89 -11.25
N GLY A 27 -14.31 -8.73 -10.65
CA GLY A 27 -14.03 -10.17 -10.46
C GLY A 27 -13.22 -10.52 -9.21
N GLY A 28 -12.90 -9.56 -8.35
CA GLY A 28 -12.20 -9.82 -7.09
C GLY A 28 -12.99 -10.72 -6.13
N LYS A 29 -12.29 -11.66 -5.47
CA LYS A 29 -12.87 -12.73 -4.64
C LYS A 29 -13.65 -12.25 -3.41
N PHE A 30 -13.47 -11.00 -3.00
CA PHE A 30 -13.90 -10.50 -1.68
C PHE A 30 -15.09 -9.54 -1.69
N TYR A 31 -15.74 -9.28 -2.84
CA TYR A 31 -16.79 -8.25 -2.88
C TYR A 31 -18.07 -8.64 -3.66
N LYS A 32 -19.23 -8.40 -3.03
CA LYS A 32 -20.59 -8.65 -3.56
C LYS A 32 -20.86 -7.89 -4.87
N TRP A 33 -20.24 -6.72 -5.06
CA TRP A 33 -20.48 -5.84 -6.20
C TRP A 33 -19.53 -6.05 -7.38
N THR A 34 -18.48 -6.85 -7.19
CA THR A 34 -17.58 -7.33 -8.26
C THR A 34 -17.72 -8.83 -8.48
N SER A 35 -18.70 -9.47 -7.84
CA SER A 35 -19.08 -10.85 -8.12
C SER A 35 -19.42 -11.01 -9.60
N GLU A 36 -19.17 -12.19 -10.16
CA GLU A 36 -19.51 -12.49 -11.56
C GLU A 36 -20.97 -12.15 -11.87
N GLU A 37 -21.88 -12.39 -10.93
CA GLU A 37 -23.30 -12.07 -11.07
C GLU A 37 -23.54 -10.56 -11.23
N THR A 38 -22.95 -9.73 -10.36
CA THR A 38 -23.10 -8.27 -10.45
C THR A 38 -22.46 -7.74 -11.74
N VAL A 39 -21.29 -8.29 -12.11
CA VAL A 39 -20.61 -7.97 -13.36
C VAL A 39 -21.48 -8.29 -14.57
N ARG A 40 -22.05 -9.50 -14.64
CA ARG A 40 -22.97 -9.91 -15.71
C ARG A 40 -24.22 -9.05 -15.76
N ARG A 41 -24.78 -8.66 -14.62
CA ARG A 41 -25.95 -7.75 -14.56
C ARG A 41 -25.61 -6.37 -15.14
N CYS A 42 -24.46 -5.81 -14.78
CA CYS A 42 -23.99 -4.55 -15.33
C CYS A 42 -23.75 -4.65 -16.84
N ASP A 43 -23.04 -5.69 -17.30
CA ASP A 43 -22.81 -5.92 -18.73
C ASP A 43 -24.11 -6.10 -19.51
N GLY A 44 -25.06 -6.86 -18.97
CA GLY A 44 -26.38 -7.06 -19.58
C GLY A 44 -27.17 -5.76 -19.71
N TYR A 45 -27.17 -4.92 -18.66
CA TYR A 45 -27.82 -3.60 -18.71
C TYR A 45 -27.20 -2.71 -19.78
N ILE A 46 -25.87 -2.61 -19.77
CA ILE A 46 -25.11 -1.81 -20.74
C ILE A 46 -25.39 -2.29 -22.17
N THR A 47 -25.24 -3.58 -22.43
CA THR A 47 -25.45 -4.16 -23.78
C THR A 47 -26.87 -3.93 -24.27
N LYS A 48 -27.87 -4.00 -23.38
CA LYS A 48 -29.28 -3.78 -23.71
C LYS A 48 -29.59 -2.32 -24.04
N HIS A 49 -29.06 -1.38 -23.25
CA HIS A 49 -29.44 0.04 -23.34
C HIS A 49 -28.48 0.89 -24.18
N TYR A 50 -27.25 0.41 -24.39
CA TYR A 50 -26.20 1.09 -25.12
C TYR A 50 -25.48 0.10 -26.05
N PRO A 51 -26.17 -0.49 -27.04
CA PRO A 51 -25.61 -1.54 -27.89
C PRO A 51 -24.39 -1.07 -28.72
N ASP A 52 -24.29 0.25 -28.99
CA ASP A 52 -23.19 0.85 -29.72
C ASP A 52 -22.01 1.27 -28.81
N TRP A 53 -22.11 1.06 -27.49
CA TRP A 53 -21.05 1.46 -26.57
C TRP A 53 -19.81 0.58 -26.73
N LYS A 54 -18.71 1.17 -27.21
CA LYS A 54 -17.43 0.48 -27.41
C LYS A 54 -16.56 0.43 -26.14
N GLY A 55 -17.12 0.71 -24.97
CA GLY A 55 -16.37 0.76 -23.71
C GLY A 55 -15.25 1.80 -23.75
N ASN A 56 -14.09 1.45 -23.16
CA ASN A 56 -12.92 2.32 -23.13
C ASN A 56 -12.35 2.64 -24.54
N ARG A 57 -12.75 1.90 -25.59
CA ARG A 57 -12.34 2.17 -26.98
C ARG A 57 -13.06 3.37 -27.58
N GLN A 58 -14.22 3.76 -27.06
CA GLN A 58 -15.00 4.89 -27.56
C GLN A 58 -14.18 6.19 -27.57
N TYR A 59 -13.38 6.43 -26.54
CA TYR A 59 -12.51 7.62 -26.45
C TYR A 59 -11.48 7.73 -27.59
N LEU A 60 -10.98 6.58 -28.07
CA LEU A 60 -10.03 6.50 -29.18
C LEU A 60 -10.72 6.75 -30.52
N ASP A 61 -11.94 6.21 -30.68
CA ASP A 61 -12.72 6.33 -31.90
C ASP A 61 -13.33 7.74 -32.05
N ASP A 62 -13.66 8.41 -30.93
CA ASP A 62 -14.22 9.78 -30.90
C ASP A 62 -13.16 10.89 -31.09
N GLY A 63 -11.88 10.54 -31.19
CA GLY A 63 -10.80 11.51 -31.38
C GLY A 63 -10.66 12.53 -30.24
N GLN A 64 -11.07 12.16 -29.02
CA GLN A 64 -10.98 13.01 -27.84
C GLN A 64 -9.53 13.46 -27.61
N ARG A 65 -9.33 14.74 -27.28
CA ARG A 65 -8.00 15.33 -27.02
C ARG A 65 -7.21 14.60 -25.92
N GLN A 66 -7.91 13.98 -24.99
CA GLN A 66 -7.37 13.12 -23.93
C GLN A 66 -7.80 11.69 -24.25
N GLY A 67 -6.91 10.89 -24.80
CA GLY A 67 -7.25 9.53 -25.25
C GLY A 67 -6.73 9.18 -26.62
N THR A 68 -5.79 9.95 -27.17
CA THR A 68 -5.06 9.54 -28.37
C THR A 68 -4.23 8.30 -28.09
N LEU A 69 -3.84 7.57 -29.14
CA LEU A 69 -2.92 6.43 -29.00
C LEU A 69 -1.61 6.83 -28.29
N ARG A 70 -1.15 8.08 -28.47
CA ARG A 70 0.03 8.62 -27.79
C ARG A 70 -0.15 8.72 -26.28
N ASP A 71 -1.30 9.21 -25.82
CA ASP A 71 -1.58 9.37 -24.38
C ASP A 71 -1.64 8.01 -23.68
N TRP A 72 -2.27 7.02 -24.32
CA TRP A 72 -2.31 5.65 -23.83
C TRP A 72 -0.93 4.99 -23.83
N ALA A 73 -0.11 5.18 -24.87
CA ALA A 73 1.25 4.66 -24.90
C ALA A 73 2.12 5.27 -23.78
N LEU A 74 1.97 6.57 -23.54
CA LEU A 74 2.65 7.26 -22.44
C LEU A 74 2.18 6.75 -21.07
N GLN A 75 0.88 6.61 -20.87
CA GLN A 75 0.29 6.08 -19.63
C GLN A 75 0.74 4.63 -19.37
N ALA A 76 0.68 3.77 -20.38
CA ALA A 76 1.13 2.38 -20.28
C ALA A 76 2.63 2.28 -19.99
N GLY A 77 3.46 3.09 -20.67
CA GLY A 77 4.90 3.15 -20.42
C GLY A 77 5.23 3.65 -19.01
N ALA A 78 4.53 4.66 -18.51
CA ALA A 78 4.72 5.19 -17.16
C ALA A 78 4.26 4.21 -16.07
N ALA A 79 3.19 3.45 -16.32
CA ALA A 79 2.66 2.48 -15.36
C ALA A 79 3.46 1.16 -15.32
N SER A 80 4.18 0.82 -16.39
CA SER A 80 4.90 -0.46 -16.50
C SER A 80 5.91 -0.70 -15.36
N PRO A 81 6.80 0.25 -14.99
CA PRO A 81 7.69 0.08 -13.85
C PRO A 81 6.94 -0.11 -12.53
N PHE A 82 5.81 0.59 -12.35
CA PHE A 82 4.97 0.46 -11.16
C PHE A 82 4.37 -0.94 -11.04
N TYR A 83 3.80 -1.50 -12.12
CA TYR A 83 3.28 -2.87 -12.12
C TYR A 83 4.37 -3.92 -11.93
N TYR A 84 5.57 -3.70 -12.48
CA TYR A 84 6.72 -4.58 -12.23
C TYR A 84 7.13 -4.59 -10.75
N LEU A 85 7.11 -3.43 -10.09
CA LEU A 85 7.42 -3.32 -8.66
C LEU A 85 6.32 -3.95 -7.81
N LEU A 86 5.04 -3.75 -8.14
CA LEU A 86 3.91 -4.36 -7.44
C LEU A 86 3.82 -5.88 -7.63
N SER A 87 4.39 -6.43 -8.71
CA SER A 87 4.47 -7.88 -8.90
C SER A 87 5.59 -8.54 -8.11
N GLN A 88 6.46 -7.74 -7.47
CA GLN A 88 7.48 -8.29 -6.57
C GLN A 88 6.86 -8.55 -5.18
N PRO A 89 7.31 -9.59 -4.48
CA PRO A 89 6.91 -9.80 -3.10
C PRO A 89 7.35 -8.61 -2.23
N PHE A 90 6.39 -7.92 -1.62
CA PHE A 90 6.68 -6.94 -0.56
C PHE A 90 7.23 -7.68 0.66
N TRP A 91 8.51 -7.47 0.98
CA TRP A 91 9.17 -8.13 2.10
C TRP A 91 9.02 -7.30 3.37
N TYR A 92 8.29 -7.81 4.36
CA TYR A 92 8.19 -7.16 5.67
C TYR A 92 9.56 -7.05 6.35
N LEU A 93 10.35 -8.14 6.31
CA LEU A 93 11.69 -8.17 6.88
C LEU A 93 12.77 -7.60 5.93
N GLY A 94 12.38 -7.17 4.73
CA GLY A 94 13.32 -6.84 3.67
C GLY A 94 14.05 -8.07 3.09
N PRO A 95 14.93 -7.85 2.10
CA PRO A 95 15.66 -8.92 1.43
C PRO A 95 16.71 -9.59 2.33
N GLN A 96 16.41 -10.80 2.83
CA GLN A 96 17.25 -11.52 3.79
C GLN A 96 18.60 -12.02 3.23
N ASN A 97 18.64 -12.31 1.93
CA ASN A 97 19.78 -13.00 1.30
C ASN A 97 20.66 -12.08 0.46
N THR A 98 20.15 -10.94 0.00
CA THR A 98 20.88 -10.06 -0.92
C THR A 98 21.36 -8.77 -0.25
N ALA A 99 20.70 -8.30 0.82
CA ALA A 99 21.21 -7.19 1.60
C ALA A 99 22.23 -7.67 2.64
N LYS A 100 23.39 -7.01 2.67
CA LYS A 100 24.37 -7.19 3.74
C LYS A 100 23.99 -6.33 4.94
N THR A 101 23.96 -6.93 6.12
CA THR A 101 23.73 -6.22 7.39
C THR A 101 25.02 -5.52 7.85
N PRO A 102 24.96 -4.55 8.78
CA PRO A 102 26.17 -3.94 9.37
C PRO A 102 27.18 -4.98 9.89
N GLU A 103 26.69 -6.04 10.53
CA GLU A 103 27.51 -7.14 11.05
C GLU A 103 28.22 -7.89 9.92
N LYS A 104 27.54 -8.14 8.79
CA LYS A 104 28.17 -8.73 7.58
C LYS A 104 29.21 -7.81 6.94
N TRP A 105 29.11 -6.50 7.15
CA TRP A 105 30.11 -5.51 6.73
C TRP A 105 31.24 -5.35 7.75
N GLY A 106 31.14 -5.94 8.95
CA GLY A 106 32.10 -5.77 10.02
C GLY A 106 32.09 -4.36 10.63
N VAL A 107 30.98 -3.64 10.51
CA VAL A 107 30.81 -2.28 11.05
C VAL A 107 29.70 -2.27 12.11
N PRO A 108 29.79 -1.41 13.14
CA PRO A 108 28.73 -1.28 14.13
C PRO A 108 27.44 -0.76 13.48
N LYS A 109 26.29 -1.14 14.04
CA LYS A 109 24.99 -0.54 13.70
C LYS A 109 25.06 0.97 13.97
N TRP A 110 24.56 1.77 13.04
CA TRP A 110 24.40 3.21 13.25
C TRP A 110 23.49 3.46 14.46
N GLN A 111 23.92 4.35 15.35
CA GLN A 111 23.18 4.79 16.53
C GLN A 111 23.33 6.31 16.63
N GLY A 112 22.28 7.03 16.23
CA GLY A 112 22.18 8.49 16.42
C GLY A 112 21.08 8.84 17.41
N THR A 113 20.97 10.13 17.71
CA THR A 113 19.78 10.70 18.39
C THR A 113 18.52 10.55 17.52
N PRO A 114 17.32 10.62 18.12
CA PRO A 114 16.06 10.70 17.37
C PRO A 114 16.12 11.67 16.18
N GLU A 115 16.63 12.88 16.42
CA GLU A 115 16.71 13.95 15.44
C GLU A 115 17.66 13.61 14.28
N GLU A 116 18.85 13.07 14.60
CA GLU A 116 19.83 12.66 13.58
C GLU A 116 19.30 11.49 12.74
N ASN A 117 18.63 10.54 13.37
CA ASN A 117 18.04 9.39 12.67
C ASN A 117 16.91 9.85 11.73
N LEU A 118 16.04 10.77 12.18
CA LEU A 118 15.00 11.36 11.35
C LEU A 118 15.58 12.17 10.18
N GLN A 119 16.67 12.91 10.40
CA GLN A 119 17.35 13.64 9.34
C GLN A 119 17.96 12.69 8.29
N MET A 120 18.61 11.61 8.73
CA MET A 120 19.17 10.58 7.86
C MET A 120 18.07 9.90 7.02
N LEU A 121 16.96 9.50 7.65
CA LEU A 121 15.85 8.87 6.95
C LEU A 121 15.18 9.80 5.95
N ARG A 122 15.00 11.07 6.30
CA ARG A 122 14.47 12.07 5.37
C ARG A 122 15.39 12.21 4.15
N ALA A 123 16.70 12.28 4.35
CA ALA A 123 17.67 12.35 3.25
C ALA A 123 17.59 11.12 2.34
N ALA A 124 17.52 9.92 2.93
CA ALA A 124 17.37 8.67 2.18
C ALA A 124 16.06 8.62 1.38
N LEU A 125 14.92 8.96 1.99
CA LEU A 125 13.62 8.98 1.32
C LEU A 125 13.58 10.00 0.18
N ARG A 126 14.17 11.19 0.36
CA ARG A 126 14.32 12.20 -0.70
C ARG A 126 15.15 11.66 -1.86
N PHE A 127 16.26 10.99 -1.57
CA PHE A 127 17.10 10.36 -2.59
C PHE A 127 16.32 9.30 -3.39
N PHE A 128 15.40 8.57 -2.76
CA PHE A 128 14.49 7.62 -3.42
C PHE A 128 13.26 8.24 -4.09
N GLY A 129 13.16 9.58 -4.15
CA GLY A 129 12.11 10.29 -4.89
C GLY A 129 10.88 10.68 -4.07
N ALA A 130 10.91 10.57 -2.73
CA ALA A 130 9.81 11.04 -1.90
C ALA A 130 9.67 12.58 -1.99
N ASN A 131 8.47 13.05 -2.35
CA ASN A 131 8.18 14.49 -2.40
C ASN A 131 7.86 15.08 -1.01
N ASP A 132 7.13 14.35 -0.18
CA ASP A 132 6.84 14.74 1.19
C ASP A 132 7.23 13.59 2.13
N VAL A 133 7.75 13.95 3.30
CA VAL A 133 8.17 13.00 4.33
C VAL A 133 7.64 13.47 5.68
N GLY A 134 6.79 12.66 6.29
CA GLY A 134 6.25 12.85 7.62
C GLY A 134 6.52 11.63 8.49
N PHE A 135 6.72 11.87 9.78
CA PHE A 135 6.93 10.82 10.77
C PHE A 135 5.87 10.94 11.86
N VAL A 136 5.31 9.81 12.27
CA VAL A 136 4.31 9.72 13.32
C VAL A 136 4.75 8.64 14.28
N GLU A 137 4.76 8.94 15.58
CA GLU A 137 5.11 7.98 16.62
C GLU A 137 4.11 6.82 16.62
N LEU A 138 4.62 5.60 16.80
CA LEU A 138 3.81 4.39 16.97
C LEU A 138 3.43 4.20 18.44
N ASN A 139 2.30 4.78 18.85
CA ASN A 139 1.73 4.69 20.19
C ASN A 139 0.37 3.98 20.16
N GLU A 140 -0.29 3.84 21.31
CA GLU A 140 -1.57 3.11 21.43
C GLU A 140 -2.69 3.66 20.54
N LYS A 141 -2.65 4.94 20.17
CA LYS A 141 -3.61 5.53 19.23
C LYS A 141 -3.24 5.17 17.80
N THR A 142 -1.98 5.38 17.40
CA THR A 142 -1.54 5.21 16.01
C THR A 142 -1.35 3.75 15.62
N LYS A 143 -1.11 2.83 16.56
CA LYS A 143 -1.20 1.37 16.36
C LYS A 143 -2.57 0.94 15.82
N LYS A 144 -3.65 1.68 16.14
CA LYS A 144 -4.99 1.42 15.60
C LYS A 144 -5.14 1.70 14.10
N LEU A 145 -4.18 2.43 13.51
CA LEU A 145 -4.16 2.76 12.07
C LEU A 145 -3.51 1.65 11.23
N VAL A 146 -2.83 0.70 11.86
CA VAL A 146 -2.29 -0.50 11.18
C VAL A 146 -3.41 -1.52 11.00
N PHE A 147 -3.55 -2.06 9.79
CA PHE A 147 -4.53 -3.12 9.51
C PHE A 147 -4.37 -4.31 10.48
N ASN A 148 -5.48 -4.92 10.86
CA ASN A 148 -5.49 -6.14 11.67
C ASN A 148 -5.09 -7.36 10.83
N GLU A 149 -5.66 -7.46 9.64
CA GLU A 149 -5.41 -8.51 8.65
C GLU A 149 -5.19 -7.88 7.27
N GLU A 150 -4.28 -8.45 6.50
CA GLU A 150 -4.06 -8.09 5.09
C GLU A 150 -5.10 -8.75 4.15
N GLU A 151 -5.04 -8.46 2.85
CA GLU A 151 -5.89 -9.06 1.82
C GLU A 151 -5.86 -10.61 1.85
N GLU A 152 -4.67 -11.18 2.07
CA GLU A 152 -4.45 -12.62 2.19
C GLU A 152 -4.80 -13.19 3.60
N LYS A 153 -5.42 -12.38 4.47
CA LYS A 153 -5.77 -12.72 5.87
C LYS A 153 -4.58 -13.02 6.78
N LYS A 154 -3.38 -12.59 6.38
CA LYS A 154 -2.21 -12.60 7.26
C LYS A 154 -2.38 -11.55 8.36
N ARG A 155 -2.22 -11.92 9.62
CA ARG A 155 -2.44 -11.01 10.77
C ARG A 155 -1.22 -10.17 11.10
N TRP A 156 -1.46 -8.94 11.51
CA TRP A 156 -0.45 -8.07 12.13
C TRP A 156 -0.57 -8.10 13.66
N VAL A 157 0.48 -8.54 14.33
CA VAL A 157 0.55 -8.67 15.79
C VAL A 157 1.58 -7.68 16.32
N PHE A 158 1.24 -6.96 17.39
CA PHE A 158 2.21 -6.17 18.15
C PHE A 158 2.73 -7.02 19.32
N GLY A 159 4.04 -7.02 19.53
CA GLY A 159 4.64 -7.74 20.65
C GLY A 159 6.09 -8.16 20.41
N GLY A 160 6.77 -8.57 21.47
CA GLY A 160 8.15 -9.05 21.39
C GLY A 160 9.17 -7.95 21.10
N SER A 161 10.42 -8.34 20.88
CA SER A 161 11.58 -7.44 20.73
C SER A 161 12.22 -7.45 19.33
N GLU A 162 11.77 -8.32 18.43
CA GLU A 162 12.39 -8.50 17.11
C GLU A 162 11.32 -8.78 16.06
N PRO A 163 11.38 -8.17 14.87
CA PRO A 163 10.36 -8.34 13.86
C PRO A 163 10.37 -9.78 13.33
N LYS A 164 9.19 -10.37 13.13
CA LYS A 164 9.05 -11.75 12.64
C LYS A 164 7.96 -11.86 11.60
N GLU A 165 8.13 -12.82 10.70
CA GLU A 165 7.13 -13.19 9.71
C GLU A 165 6.97 -14.71 9.70
N THR A 166 5.74 -15.19 9.88
CA THR A 166 5.36 -16.60 9.77
C THR A 166 4.45 -16.79 8.55
N ALA A 167 3.91 -18.00 8.34
CA ALA A 167 2.93 -18.23 7.29
C ALA A 167 1.64 -17.42 7.52
N THR A 168 1.23 -17.21 8.76
CA THR A 168 -0.08 -16.62 9.11
C THR A 168 0.00 -15.25 9.76
N GLU A 169 1.19 -14.81 10.21
CA GLU A 169 1.34 -13.61 11.02
C GLU A 169 2.59 -12.81 10.66
N ARG A 170 2.53 -11.51 10.89
CA ARG A 170 3.66 -10.57 10.93
C ARG A 170 3.67 -9.89 12.28
N LEU A 171 4.81 -9.93 12.96
CA LEU A 171 4.98 -9.37 14.29
C LEU A 171 5.80 -8.09 14.20
N ILE A 172 5.19 -7.00 14.66
CA ILE A 172 5.81 -5.69 14.86
C ILE A 172 6.23 -5.61 16.34
N PRO A 173 7.53 -5.41 16.63
CA PRO A 173 8.01 -5.28 18.01
C PRO A 173 7.35 -4.13 18.76
N ASP A 174 7.22 -4.27 20.08
CA ASP A 174 6.65 -3.18 20.89
C ASP A 174 7.60 -1.98 21.00
N ASP A 175 8.90 -2.22 20.90
CA ASP A 175 9.96 -1.22 20.85
C ASP A 175 10.21 -0.66 19.45
N ALA A 176 9.37 -1.00 18.46
CA ALA A 176 9.41 -0.41 17.12
C ALA A 176 8.94 1.07 17.09
N GLN A 177 8.96 1.76 18.23
CA GLN A 177 8.75 3.20 18.29
C GLN A 177 9.89 3.91 17.55
N GLY A 178 9.56 5.02 16.87
CA GLY A 178 10.53 5.80 16.13
C GLY A 178 11.75 6.16 17.00
N PHE A 179 12.89 6.15 16.33
CA PHE A 179 14.26 6.36 16.82
C PHE A 179 14.42 7.45 17.87
#